data_AF-A0A9R0TA44-F1
#
_entry.id   AF-A0A9R0TA44-F1
#
_cell.length_a   1.000
_cell.length_b   1.000
_cell.length_c   1.000
_cell.angle_alpha   90.00
_cell.angle_beta   90.00
_cell.angle_gamma   90.00
#
_symmetry.space_group_name_H-M   'P 1'
#
loop_
_entity.id
_entity.type
_entity.pdbx_description
1 polymer ?
#
loop_
_entity_poly.entity_id
_entity_poly.type
_entity_poly.pdbx_seq_one_letter_code
_entity_poly.pdbx_strand_id
1 'polypeptide(L)'
;MSSFTGSTKKPDDMYRIIEHFALGKRRLELFGEDHNIRPGWLTLGKDLSYSNFNKEAYNKNFADSDGKVWQGGGGRNPPPGAPHLIVTTPEIEGLRPKSPPPKN
;
A
#
# COMPACT_ATOMS: atom_id res chain seq x y z
N MET A 1 -11.91 -22.45 -28.80
CA MET A 1 -11.79 -22.78 -27.36
C MET A 1 -12.06 -21.51 -26.57
N SER A 2 -13.29 -21.30 -26.12
CA SER A 2 -13.61 -20.19 -25.21
C SER A 2 -13.23 -20.61 -23.80
N SER A 3 -12.07 -20.18 -23.32
CA SER A 3 -11.69 -20.40 -21.93
C SER A 3 -12.58 -19.55 -21.03
N PHE A 4 -13.30 -20.20 -20.13
CA PHE A 4 -13.82 -19.59 -18.91
C PHE A 4 -12.75 -18.68 -18.28
N THR A 5 -12.99 -17.38 -18.15
CA THR A 5 -12.23 -16.54 -17.22
C THR A 5 -13.21 -15.68 -16.45
N GLY A 6 -13.52 -16.11 -15.23
CA GLY A 6 -14.08 -15.21 -14.23
C GLY A 6 -13.09 -14.06 -14.03
N SER A 7 -13.58 -12.83 -14.10
CA SER A 7 -12.75 -11.65 -13.93
C SER A 7 -12.05 -11.69 -12.57
N THR A 8 -10.73 -11.45 -12.54
CA THR A 8 -9.99 -11.25 -11.29
C THR A 8 -10.35 -9.92 -10.61
N LYS A 9 -11.15 -9.08 -11.28
CA LYS A 9 -11.60 -7.77 -10.80
C LYS A 9 -12.19 -7.87 -9.41
N LYS A 10 -11.52 -7.20 -8.49
CA LYS A 10 -11.98 -7.04 -7.12
C LYS A 10 -12.92 -5.84 -7.06
N PRO A 11 -13.93 -5.84 -6.17
CA PRO A 11 -14.71 -4.64 -5.92
C PRO A 11 -13.80 -3.51 -5.44
N ASP A 12 -14.03 -2.29 -5.91
CA ASP A 12 -13.22 -1.11 -5.57
C ASP A 12 -13.12 -0.88 -4.06
N ASP A 13 -14.16 -1.23 -3.31
CA ASP A 13 -14.21 -1.09 -1.86
C ASP A 13 -13.16 -1.93 -1.12
N MET A 14 -12.70 -3.03 -1.72
CA MET A 14 -11.63 -3.84 -1.16
C MET A 14 -10.33 -3.03 -1.06
N TYR A 15 -9.99 -2.25 -2.09
CA TYR A 15 -8.81 -1.39 -2.08
C TYR A 15 -8.93 -0.30 -1.02
N ARG A 16 -10.13 0.30 -0.87
CA ARG A 16 -10.40 1.32 0.15
C ARG A 16 -10.19 0.78 1.56
N ILE A 17 -10.64 -0.44 1.84
CA ILE A 17 -10.43 -1.07 3.14
C ILE A 17 -8.94 -1.21 3.44
N ILE A 18 -8.15 -1.70 2.47
CA ILE A 18 -6.69 -1.88 2.64
C ILE A 18 -5.99 -0.53 2.84
N GLU A 19 -6.35 0.48 2.06
CA GLU A 19 -5.75 1.81 2.10
C GLU A 19 -6.06 2.58 3.39
N HIS A 20 -7.27 2.43 3.94
CA HIS A 20 -7.65 3.03 5.23
C HIS A 20 -7.08 2.28 6.43
N PHE A 21 -6.94 0.96 6.33
CA PHE A 21 -6.42 0.13 7.42
C PHE A 21 -4.90 0.25 7.56
N ALA A 22 -4.17 0.14 6.44
CA ALA A 22 -2.72 0.14 6.43
C ALA A 22 -2.15 1.45 5.87
N LEU A 23 -1.53 2.24 6.75
CA LEU A 23 -0.82 3.47 6.37
C LEU A 23 0.44 3.21 5.53
N GLY A 24 0.87 1.96 5.38
CA GLY A 24 2.01 1.61 4.54
C GLY A 24 1.75 1.86 3.05
N LYS A 25 2.62 2.62 2.40
CA LYS A 25 2.50 2.99 0.97
C LYS A 25 3.02 1.92 0.00
N ARG A 26 3.72 0.90 0.49
CA ARG A 26 4.27 -0.20 -0.32
C ARG A 26 3.23 -1.30 -0.49
N ARG A 27 2.34 -1.14 -1.45
CA ARG A 27 1.23 -2.09 -1.71
C ARG A 27 1.50 -2.85 -2.99
N LEU A 28 1.39 -4.18 -2.95
CA LEU A 28 1.65 -5.08 -4.07
C LEU A 28 0.38 -5.88 -4.37
N GLU A 29 -0.09 -5.81 -5.61
CA GLU A 29 -1.12 -6.68 -6.14
C GLU A 29 -0.48 -7.72 -7.07
N LEU A 30 -0.60 -9.00 -6.68
CA LEU A 30 -0.15 -10.13 -7.48
C LEU A 30 -1.31 -10.65 -8.33
N PHE A 31 -0.99 -11.15 -9.52
CA PHE A 31 -1.94 -11.68 -10.50
C PHE A 31 -2.94 -10.64 -11.02
N GLY A 32 -2.55 -9.37 -11.04
CA GLY A 32 -3.38 -8.30 -11.60
C GLY A 32 -3.32 -8.22 -13.12
N GLU A 33 -4.39 -7.72 -13.71
CA GLU A 33 -4.55 -7.40 -15.12
C GLU A 33 -4.58 -5.87 -15.30
N ASP A 34 -4.65 -5.37 -16.54
CA ASP A 34 -4.66 -3.93 -16.83
C ASP A 34 -5.75 -3.16 -16.08
N HIS A 35 -6.91 -3.80 -15.84
CA HIS A 35 -8.02 -3.20 -15.12
C HIS A 35 -7.81 -3.11 -13.60
N ASN A 36 -6.76 -3.73 -13.06
CA ASN A 36 -6.37 -3.63 -11.64
C ASN A 36 -5.39 -2.47 -11.37
N ILE A 37 -4.81 -1.86 -12.42
CA ILE A 37 -3.80 -0.80 -12.26
C ILE A 37 -4.38 0.38 -11.47
N ARG A 38 -3.74 0.69 -10.34
CA ARG A 38 -4.21 1.71 -9.38
C ARG A 38 -3.06 2.55 -8.82
N PRO A 39 -3.21 3.88 -8.69
CA PRO A 39 -2.23 4.72 -8.00
C PRO A 39 -1.97 4.24 -6.56
N GLY A 40 -0.70 4.20 -6.15
CA GLY A 40 -0.31 3.72 -4.83
C GLY A 40 -0.16 2.20 -4.71
N TRP A 41 -0.32 1.47 -5.82
CA TRP A 41 -0.10 0.03 -5.91
C TRP A 41 0.94 -0.31 -6.98
N LEU A 42 1.80 -1.29 -6.68
CA LEU A 42 2.58 -2.02 -7.67
C LEU A 42 1.74 -3.22 -8.11
N THR A 43 1.44 -3.34 -9.40
CA THR A 43 0.66 -4.46 -9.95
C THR A 43 1.59 -5.38 -10.73
N LEU A 44 1.56 -6.68 -10.43
CA LEU A 44 2.31 -7.71 -11.13
C LEU A 44 1.35 -8.78 -11.63
N GLY A 45 1.44 -9.13 -12.91
CA GLY A 45 0.65 -10.20 -13.50
C GLY A 45 1.14 -10.59 -14.88
N LYS A 46 0.73 -11.77 -15.33
CA LYS A 46 1.13 -12.34 -16.63
C LYS A 46 0.37 -11.72 -17.82
N ASP A 47 -0.81 -11.16 -17.56
CA ASP A 47 -1.75 -10.64 -18.58
C ASP A 47 -1.73 -9.11 -18.63
N LEU A 48 -0.69 -8.46 -18.09
CA LEU A 48 -0.45 -7.03 -18.25
C LEU A 48 0.03 -6.72 -19.67
N SER A 49 -0.57 -5.73 -20.31
CA SER A 49 -0.20 -5.35 -21.68
C SER A 49 1.13 -4.61 -21.78
N TYR A 50 1.62 -4.02 -20.68
CA TYR A 50 2.88 -3.31 -20.62
C TYR A 50 3.52 -3.36 -19.22
N SER A 51 4.79 -2.94 -19.13
CA SER A 51 5.51 -2.79 -17.87
C SER A 51 6.21 -1.44 -17.80
N ASN A 52 6.16 -0.81 -16.63
CA ASN A 52 6.90 0.42 -16.32
C ASN A 52 7.71 0.31 -15.01
N PHE A 53 7.86 -0.91 -14.47
CA PHE A 53 8.51 -1.09 -13.18
C PHE A 53 10.01 -0.80 -13.28
N ASN A 54 10.46 0.20 -12.53
CA ASN A 54 11.86 0.46 -12.28
C ASN A 54 12.10 0.45 -10.76
N LYS A 55 12.97 -0.46 -10.31
CA LYS A 55 13.21 -0.72 -8.88
C LYS A 55 13.73 0.53 -8.17
N GLU A 56 14.67 1.23 -8.78
CA GLU A 56 15.32 2.41 -8.21
C GLU A 56 14.32 3.57 -8.09
N ALA A 57 13.56 3.84 -9.14
CA ALA A 57 12.51 4.86 -9.15
C ALA A 57 11.40 4.54 -8.15
N TYR A 58 10.99 3.27 -8.05
CA TYR A 58 9.99 2.83 -7.07
C TYR A 58 10.49 3.07 -5.64
N ASN A 59 11.71 2.63 -5.31
CA ASN A 59 12.29 2.76 -3.98
C ASN A 59 12.50 4.21 -3.53
N LYS A 60 12.79 5.13 -4.47
CA LYS A 60 12.92 6.57 -4.19
C LYS A 60 11.67 7.17 -3.55
N ASN A 61 10.47 6.62 -3.79
CA ASN A 61 9.22 7.11 -3.18
C ASN A 61 9.12 6.82 -1.66
N PHE A 62 10.02 5.99 -1.12
CA PHE A 62 9.99 5.51 0.26
C PHE A 62 11.31 5.71 1.01
N ALA A 63 12.27 6.37 0.37
CA ALA A 63 13.57 6.68 0.95
C ALA A 63 13.49 7.94 1.82
N ASP A 64 14.32 8.00 2.88
CA ASP A 64 14.53 9.21 3.67
C ASP A 64 15.45 10.21 2.96
N SER A 65 15.77 11.32 3.64
CA SER A 65 16.66 12.37 3.13
C SER A 65 18.05 11.85 2.76
N ASP A 66 18.49 10.74 3.36
CA ASP A 66 19.78 10.12 3.10
C ASP A 66 19.69 9.01 2.04
N GLY A 67 18.52 8.84 1.41
CA GLY A 67 18.28 7.81 0.40
C GLY A 67 18.06 6.41 0.97
N LYS A 68 17.93 6.26 2.30
CA LYS A 68 17.76 4.96 2.94
C LYS A 68 16.29 4.58 3.03
N VAL A 69 15.98 3.35 2.62
CA VAL A 69 14.64 2.77 2.74
C VAL A 69 14.55 1.98 4.04
N TRP A 70 13.52 2.24 4.83
CA TRP A 70 13.24 1.47 6.03
C TRP A 70 12.84 0.03 5.67
N GLN A 71 13.65 -0.94 6.10
CA GLN A 71 13.45 -2.37 5.80
C GLN A 71 12.62 -3.10 6.88
N GLY A 72 12.46 -2.49 8.05
CA GLY A 72 11.90 -3.17 9.22
C GLY A 72 12.82 -4.23 9.80
N GLY A 73 12.40 -4.84 10.92
CA GLY A 73 13.12 -5.91 11.60
C GLY A 73 13.25 -5.72 13.11
N GLY A 74 13.29 -6.84 13.85
CA GLY A 74 13.57 -6.86 15.29
C GLY A 74 12.47 -6.27 16.19
N GLY A 75 11.21 -6.27 15.73
CA GLY A 75 10.07 -5.75 16.51
C GLY A 75 10.05 -4.23 16.69
N ARG A 76 10.90 -3.50 15.96
CA ARG A 76 10.98 -2.03 16.07
C ARG A 76 9.93 -1.37 15.19
N ASN A 77 9.23 -0.40 15.76
CA ASN A 77 8.37 0.50 15.00
C ASN A 77 9.21 1.42 14.09
N PRO A 78 8.68 1.82 12.93
CA PRO A 78 9.32 2.81 12.09
C PRO A 78 9.43 4.15 12.82
N PRO A 79 10.45 4.98 12.50
CA PRO A 79 10.60 6.30 13.10
C PRO A 79 9.38 7.19 12.76
N PRO A 80 9.05 8.19 13.60
CA PRO A 80 8.04 9.19 13.26
C PRO A 80 8.33 9.83 11.90
N GLY A 81 7.30 9.98 11.08
CA GLY A 81 7.45 10.55 9.73
C GLY A 81 8.17 9.65 8.73
N ALA A 82 8.30 8.35 9.00
CA ALA A 82 8.96 7.43 8.07
C ALA A 82 8.35 7.54 6.65
N PRO A 83 9.16 7.77 5.60
CA PRO A 83 8.66 8.09 4.26
C PRO A 83 7.83 7.00 3.61
N HIS A 84 7.84 5.77 4.11
CA HIS A 84 7.01 4.67 3.61
C HIS A 84 5.62 4.62 4.23
N LEU A 85 5.30 5.51 5.18
CA LEU A 85 4.00 5.64 5.81
C LEU A 85 3.25 6.88 5.31
N ILE A 86 1.93 6.78 5.28
CA ILE A 86 1.02 7.92 5.18
C ILE A 86 0.98 8.59 6.55
N VAL A 87 1.17 9.91 6.58
CA VAL A 87 1.01 10.71 7.78
C VAL A 87 -0.47 10.89 8.12
N THR A 88 -0.78 10.85 9.41
CA THR A 88 -2.10 11.18 9.95
C THR A 88 -2.19 12.68 10.21
N THR A 89 -3.41 13.22 10.34
CA THR A 89 -3.65 14.60 10.74
C THR A 89 -4.34 14.65 12.11
N PRO A 90 -4.29 15.78 12.85
CA PRO A 90 -5.03 15.92 14.10
C PRO A 90 -6.51 15.61 13.97
N GLU A 91 -7.13 15.96 12.83
CA GLU A 91 -8.54 15.71 12.55
C GLU A 91 -8.82 14.21 12.37
N ILE A 92 -7.97 13.50 11.60
CA ILE A 92 -8.08 12.03 11.44
C ILE A 92 -7.89 11.34 12.79
N GLU A 93 -6.92 11.80 13.59
CA GLU A 93 -6.72 11.31 14.95
C GLU A 93 -7.92 11.58 15.85
N GLY A 94 -8.60 12.72 15.70
CA GLY A 94 -9.79 13.05 16.48
C GLY A 94 -11.01 12.18 16.14
N LEU A 95 -11.11 11.70 14.91
CA LEU A 95 -12.29 10.98 14.39
C LEU A 95 -12.12 9.46 14.31
N ARG A 96 -10.89 8.95 14.19
CA ARG A 96 -10.68 7.51 14.03
C ARG A 96 -11.12 6.73 15.27
N PRO A 97 -11.66 5.51 15.13
CA PRO A 97 -11.97 4.65 16.26
C PRO A 97 -10.73 4.37 17.12
N LYS A 98 -10.87 4.47 18.45
CA LYS A 98 -9.80 4.26 19.45
C LYS A 98 -10.33 3.40 20.60
N SER A 99 -9.44 2.66 21.26
CA SER A 99 -9.78 1.95 22.49
C SER A 99 -10.21 2.92 23.59
N PRO A 100 -11.18 2.53 24.45
CA PRO A 100 -11.51 3.31 25.63
C PRO A 100 -10.30 3.49 26.57
N PRO A 101 -10.28 4.53 27.42
CA PRO A 101 -9.29 4.67 28.47
C PRO A 101 -9.29 3.45 29.40
N PRO A 102 -8.13 3.03 29.95
CA PRO A 102 -8.09 1.99 30.98
C PRO A 102 -8.94 2.38 32.19
N LYS A 103 -9.62 1.41 32.81
CA LYS A 103 -10.26 1.63 34.12
C LYS A 103 -9.17 1.64 35.18
N ASN A 104 -9.12 2.69 35.99
CA ASN A 104 -8.26 2.78 37.17
C ASN A 104 -8.66 1.76 38.23
#